data_AF-A0A015N240-F1
#
_entry.id   AF-A0A015N240-F1
#
_cell.length_a   1.000
_cell.length_b   1.000
_cell.length_c   1.000
_cell.angle_alpha   90.00
_cell.angle_beta   90.00
_cell.angle_gamma   90.00
#
_symmetry.space_group_name_H-M   'P 1'
#
loop_
_entity.id
_entity.type
_entity.pdbx_description
1 polymer ?
#
loop_
_entity_poly.entity_id
_entity_poly.type
_entity_poly.pdbx_seq_one_letter_code
_entity_poly.pdbx_strand_id
1 'polypeptide(L)'
;MMYIYGGRLPLEEHDANDIIKILVAANELSLQELVNYLQSFLIEKYANWLGQNFNMIYQTLFENDSFLELQKFCTDLISKEPDKIFNSMDFSLISEKILITLIQNDNFQMGEVHVWEHVLKWGHAQNPGIPSDPTNFSKDDFNIL
;
A
#
# COMPACT_ATOMS: atom_id res chain seq x y z
N MET A 1 12.19 -26.41 -15.03
CA MET A 1 10.84 -26.96 -14.78
C MET A 1 10.87 -27.73 -13.47
N MET A 2 10.38 -27.15 -12.38
CA MET A 2 10.26 -27.87 -11.10
C MET A 2 9.18 -27.24 -10.21
N TYR A 3 7.91 -27.38 -10.61
CA TYR A 3 6.78 -26.99 -9.75
C TYR A 3 5.58 -27.96 -9.80
N ILE A 4 5.64 -29.05 -10.57
CA ILE A 4 4.42 -29.85 -10.84
C ILE A 4 4.32 -31.13 -9.97
N TYR A 5 5.38 -31.62 -9.32
CA TYR A 5 5.35 -32.96 -8.71
C TYR A 5 5.54 -33.06 -7.19
N GLY A 6 5.64 -31.94 -6.45
CA GLY A 6 5.99 -31.97 -5.02
C GLY A 6 4.93 -31.48 -4.02
N GLY A 7 3.93 -30.69 -4.45
CA GLY A 7 2.82 -30.24 -3.60
C GLY A 7 3.18 -29.36 -2.38
N ARG A 8 4.45 -28.98 -2.18
CA ARG A 8 4.86 -28.08 -1.09
C ARG A 8 5.67 -26.94 -1.66
N LEU A 9 5.11 -25.74 -1.60
CA LEU A 9 5.83 -24.49 -1.80
C LEU A 9 6.33 -24.05 -0.43
N PRO A 10 7.65 -24.08 -0.13
CA PRO A 10 8.17 -23.62 1.16
C PRO A 10 8.13 -22.10 1.22
N LEU A 11 6.94 -21.54 1.45
CA LEU A 11 6.69 -20.09 1.50
C LEU A 11 7.46 -19.38 2.62
N GLU A 12 7.81 -20.11 3.68
CA GLU A 12 8.54 -19.61 4.84
C GLU A 12 9.99 -19.20 4.52
N GLU A 13 10.54 -19.66 3.38
CA GLU A 13 11.88 -19.31 2.91
C GLU A 13 11.89 -18.10 1.97
N HIS A 14 10.72 -17.59 1.60
CA HIS A 14 10.56 -16.49 0.64
C HIS A 14 10.25 -15.16 1.32
N ASP A 15 10.71 -14.06 0.72
CA ASP A 15 10.27 -12.74 1.14
C ASP A 15 8.85 -12.44 0.63
N ALA A 16 8.19 -11.45 1.24
CA ALA A 16 6.81 -11.11 0.89
C ALA A 16 6.64 -10.70 -0.58
N ASN A 17 7.66 -10.10 -1.19
CA ASN A 17 7.64 -9.69 -2.58
C ASN A 17 7.57 -10.89 -3.53
N ASP A 18 8.37 -11.93 -3.26
CA ASP A 18 8.34 -13.15 -4.05
C ASP A 18 7.01 -13.88 -3.92
N ILE A 19 6.42 -13.89 -2.72
CA ILE A 19 5.09 -14.47 -2.50
C ILE A 19 4.02 -13.71 -3.28
N ILE A 20 4.10 -12.37 -3.37
CA ILE A 20 3.19 -11.56 -4.18
C ILE A 20 3.34 -11.87 -5.67
N LYS A 21 4.57 -12.02 -6.18
CA LYS A 21 4.78 -12.44 -7.58
C LYS A 21 4.15 -13.81 -7.85
N ILE A 22 4.28 -14.74 -6.90
CA ILE A 22 3.65 -16.07 -6.99
C ILE A 22 2.13 -15.95 -6.95
N LEU A 23 1.57 -15.08 -6.10
CA LEU A 23 0.13 -14.80 -6.04
C LEU A 23 -0.41 -14.28 -7.38
N VAL A 24 0.29 -13.32 -8.00
CA VAL A 24 -0.07 -12.76 -9.31
C VAL A 24 -0.02 -13.85 -10.38
N ALA A 25 1.08 -14.62 -10.45
CA ALA A 25 1.21 -15.73 -11.40
C ALA A 25 0.15 -16.82 -11.19
N ALA A 26 -0.18 -17.16 -9.94
CA ALA A 26 -1.23 -18.11 -9.61
C ALA A 26 -2.60 -17.63 -10.10
N ASN A 27 -2.87 -16.33 -10.00
CA ASN A 27 -4.10 -15.74 -10.50
C ASN A 27 -4.18 -15.75 -12.03
N GLU A 28 -3.08 -15.38 -12.73
CA GLU A 28 -2.99 -15.47 -14.20
C GLU A 28 -3.21 -16.90 -14.71
N LEU A 29 -2.73 -17.90 -13.95
CA LEU A 29 -2.92 -19.32 -14.25
C LEU A 29 -4.28 -19.88 -13.74
N SER A 30 -5.15 -19.03 -13.19
CA SER A 30 -6.47 -19.40 -12.65
C SER A 30 -6.42 -20.47 -11.55
N LEU A 31 -5.35 -20.50 -10.74
CA LEU A 31 -5.16 -21.43 -9.62
C LEU A 31 -5.82 -20.91 -8.34
N GLN A 32 -7.14 -20.84 -8.33
CA GLN A 32 -7.91 -20.14 -7.28
C GLN A 32 -7.69 -20.64 -5.85
N GLU A 33 -7.50 -21.96 -5.65
CA GLU A 33 -7.18 -22.51 -4.33
C GLU A 33 -5.83 -21.99 -3.80
N LEU A 34 -4.83 -21.89 -4.68
CA LEU A 34 -3.53 -21.33 -4.33
C LEU A 34 -3.61 -19.83 -4.07
N VAL A 35 -4.39 -19.09 -4.87
CA VAL A 35 -4.65 -17.67 -4.67
C VAL A 35 -5.24 -17.40 -3.29
N ASN A 36 -6.26 -18.14 -2.89
CA ASN A 36 -6.87 -17.99 -1.56
C ASN A 36 -5.89 -18.31 -0.43
N TYR A 37 -5.13 -19.40 -0.57
CA TYR A 37 -4.12 -19.79 0.41
C TYR A 37 -3.03 -18.71 0.58
N LEU A 38 -2.53 -18.15 -0.53
CA LEU A 38 -1.48 -17.13 -0.50
C LEU A 38 -1.96 -15.81 0.10
N GLN A 39 -3.21 -15.39 -0.17
CA GLN A 39 -3.80 -14.20 0.46
C GLN A 39 -3.85 -14.34 1.98
N SER A 40 -4.44 -15.43 2.46
CA SER A 40 -4.51 -15.74 3.89
C SER A 40 -3.11 -15.83 4.53
N PHE A 41 -2.15 -16.48 3.86
CA PHE A 41 -0.77 -16.59 4.35
C PHE A 41 -0.07 -15.24 4.46
N LEU A 42 -0.19 -14.37 3.45
CA LEU A 42 0.36 -13.01 3.46
C LEU A 42 -0.22 -12.18 4.60
N ILE A 43 -1.53 -12.23 4.81
CA ILE A 43 -2.19 -11.51 5.90
C ILE A 43 -1.72 -12.03 7.26
N GLU A 44 -1.64 -13.36 7.45
CA GLU A 44 -1.24 -13.94 8.74
C GLU A 44 0.23 -13.67 9.09
N LYS A 45 1.14 -13.84 8.13
CA LYS A 45 2.59 -13.80 8.39
C LYS A 45 3.23 -12.43 8.11
N TYR A 46 2.66 -11.65 7.20
CA TYR A 46 3.27 -10.42 6.68
C TYR A 46 2.36 -9.17 6.84
N ALA A 47 1.31 -9.19 7.67
CA ALA A 47 0.42 -8.03 7.90
C ALA A 47 1.17 -6.71 8.13
N ASN A 48 2.21 -6.71 8.96
CA ASN A 48 2.99 -5.50 9.22
C ASN A 48 3.73 -5.02 7.96
N TRP A 49 4.31 -5.95 7.21
CA TRP A 49 5.01 -5.63 5.97
C TRP A 49 4.03 -5.14 4.89
N LEU A 50 2.83 -5.73 4.78
CA LEU A 50 1.78 -5.28 3.88
C LEU A 50 1.34 -3.84 4.21
N GLY A 51 1.19 -3.51 5.50
CA GLY A 51 0.86 -2.15 5.91
C GLY A 51 1.97 -1.13 5.65
N GLN A 52 3.23 -1.55 5.73
CA GLN A 52 4.40 -0.69 5.46
C GLN A 52 4.66 -0.47 3.96
N ASN A 53 4.13 -1.33 3.09
CA ASN A 53 4.23 -1.25 1.62
C ASN A 53 2.83 -1.07 1.00
N PHE A 54 1.99 -0.25 1.65
CA PHE A 54 0.57 -0.17 1.35
C PHE A 54 0.30 0.25 -0.10
N ASN A 55 1.03 1.24 -0.62
CA ASN A 55 0.83 1.72 -1.99
C ASN A 55 1.11 0.61 -3.01
N MET A 56 2.26 -0.08 -2.88
CA MET A 56 2.63 -1.16 -3.79
C MET A 56 1.58 -2.28 -3.78
N ILE A 57 1.09 -2.65 -2.60
CA ILE A 57 0.04 -3.64 -2.44
C ILE A 57 -1.26 -3.16 -3.08
N TYR A 58 -1.71 -1.95 -2.75
CA TYR A 58 -2.93 -1.38 -3.29
C TYR A 58 -2.93 -1.34 -4.83
N GLN A 59 -1.81 -0.94 -5.45
CA GLN A 59 -1.68 -0.96 -6.91
C GLN A 59 -1.79 -2.39 -7.47
N THR A 60 -1.06 -3.34 -6.90
CA THR A 60 -1.10 -4.75 -7.33
C THR A 60 -2.49 -5.36 -7.21
N LEU A 61 -3.24 -5.01 -6.15
CA LEU A 61 -4.51 -5.63 -5.82
C LEU A 61 -5.71 -5.06 -6.56
N PHE A 62 -5.72 -3.75 -6.79
CA PHE A 62 -6.89 -3.06 -7.35
C PHE A 62 -6.84 -2.95 -8.89
N GLU A 63 -5.74 -3.43 -9.50
CA GLU A 63 -5.70 -3.77 -10.93
C GLU A 63 -6.41 -5.10 -11.24
N ASN A 64 -6.72 -5.92 -10.23
CA ASN A 64 -7.29 -7.25 -10.42
C ASN A 64 -8.38 -7.60 -9.40
N ASP A 65 -9.61 -7.87 -9.85
CA ASP A 65 -10.76 -8.16 -8.98
C ASP A 65 -10.67 -9.49 -8.20
N SER A 66 -9.59 -10.27 -8.37
CA SER A 66 -9.47 -11.63 -7.83
C SER A 66 -8.94 -11.71 -6.39
N PHE A 67 -8.40 -10.62 -5.84
CA PHE A 67 -7.71 -10.63 -4.54
C PHE A 67 -8.56 -10.09 -3.38
N LEU A 68 -9.77 -10.64 -3.21
CA LEU A 68 -10.80 -10.12 -2.29
C LEU A 68 -10.35 -10.04 -0.82
N GLU A 69 -9.60 -11.01 -0.30
CA GLU A 69 -9.17 -11.00 1.11
C GLU A 69 -8.16 -9.90 1.37
N LEU A 70 -7.19 -9.72 0.47
CA LEU A 70 -6.20 -8.67 0.56
C LEU A 70 -6.81 -7.28 0.30
N GLN A 71 -7.76 -7.16 -0.62
CA GLN A 71 -8.52 -5.91 -0.83
C GLN A 71 -9.32 -5.54 0.42
N LYS A 72 -9.94 -6.52 1.09
CA LYS A 72 -10.63 -6.32 2.37
C LYS A 72 -9.64 -5.88 3.46
N PHE A 73 -8.47 -6.50 3.54
CA PHE A 73 -7.40 -6.08 4.46
C PHE A 73 -6.99 -4.62 4.23
N CYS A 74 -6.77 -4.20 2.98
CA CYS A 74 -6.45 -2.81 2.66
C CYS A 74 -7.60 -1.85 3.03
N THR A 75 -8.85 -2.23 2.76
CA THR A 75 -10.03 -1.42 3.11
C THR A 75 -10.18 -1.29 4.63
N ASP A 76 -9.90 -2.37 5.37
CA ASP A 76 -9.89 -2.38 6.82
C ASP A 76 -8.76 -1.50 7.37
N LEU A 77 -7.56 -1.50 6.78
CA LEU A 77 -6.48 -0.58 7.15
C LEU A 77 -6.88 0.88 6.92
N ILE A 78 -7.42 1.21 5.75
CA ILE A 78 -7.89 2.58 5.43
C ILE A 78 -8.90 3.04 6.46
N SER A 79 -9.88 2.20 6.82
CA SER A 79 -11.01 2.58 7.67
C SER A 79 -10.69 2.54 9.17
N LYS A 80 -9.95 1.55 9.64
CA LYS A 80 -9.75 1.27 11.07
C LYS A 80 -8.44 1.82 11.61
N GLU A 81 -7.40 1.87 10.79
CA GLU A 81 -6.05 2.22 11.21
C GLU A 81 -5.35 3.13 10.18
N PRO A 82 -5.97 4.25 9.73
CA PRO A 82 -5.40 5.12 8.71
C PRO A 82 -4.01 5.65 9.09
N ASP A 83 -3.72 5.80 10.38
CA ASP A 83 -2.41 6.24 10.89
C ASP A 83 -1.27 5.31 10.46
N LYS A 84 -1.53 4.00 10.32
CA LYS A 84 -0.52 3.04 9.84
C LYS A 84 -0.11 3.34 8.39
N ILE A 85 -1.06 3.81 7.58
CA ILE A 85 -0.81 4.14 6.18
C ILE A 85 -0.06 5.46 6.08
N PHE A 86 -0.42 6.47 6.88
CA PHE A 86 0.35 7.72 6.95
C PHE A 86 1.82 7.49 7.32
N ASN A 87 2.08 6.54 8.23
CA ASN A 87 3.42 6.17 8.67
C ASN A 87 4.08 5.06 7.82
N SER A 88 3.50 4.69 6.67
CA SER A 88 4.08 3.67 5.79
C SER A 88 5.29 4.20 5.01
N MET A 89 6.17 3.29 4.59
CA MET A 89 7.40 3.66 3.87
C MET A 89 7.11 4.26 2.49
N ASP A 90 6.00 3.84 1.87
CA ASP A 90 5.59 4.25 0.53
C ASP A 90 4.44 5.26 0.52
N PHE A 91 4.13 5.89 1.65
CA PHE A 91 3.06 6.88 1.77
C PHE A 91 3.19 8.01 0.74
N SER A 92 4.41 8.52 0.51
CA SER A 92 4.64 9.60 -0.46
C SER A 92 4.31 9.22 -1.91
N LEU A 93 4.13 7.92 -2.20
CA LEU A 93 3.84 7.38 -3.53
C LEU A 93 2.35 7.10 -3.75
N ILE A 94 1.48 7.27 -2.73
CA ILE A 94 0.05 7.03 -2.89
C ILE A 94 -0.57 8.00 -3.90
N SER A 95 -1.60 7.54 -4.60
CA SER A 95 -2.39 8.41 -5.47
C SER A 95 -3.20 9.44 -4.67
N GLU A 96 -3.50 10.58 -5.31
CA GLU A 96 -4.36 11.63 -4.75
C GLU A 96 -5.72 11.07 -4.29
N LYS A 97 -6.30 10.13 -5.04
CA LYS A 97 -7.56 9.47 -4.67
C LYS A 97 -7.46 8.73 -3.33
N ILE A 98 -6.37 8.02 -3.10
CA ILE A 98 -6.14 7.31 -1.83
C ILE A 98 -5.93 8.33 -0.72
N LEU A 99 -5.15 9.39 -0.96
CA LEU A 99 -4.94 10.45 0.02
C LEU A 99 -6.26 11.10 0.46
N ILE A 100 -7.12 11.49 -0.50
CA ILE A 100 -8.44 12.06 -0.20
C ILE A 100 -9.27 11.08 0.63
N THR A 101 -9.25 9.79 0.27
CA THR A 101 -9.98 8.75 1.02
C THR A 101 -9.46 8.62 2.46
N LEU A 102 -8.14 8.71 2.67
CA LEU A 102 -7.53 8.69 3.99
C LEU A 102 -7.94 9.91 4.82
N ILE A 103 -7.85 11.12 4.26
CA ILE A 103 -8.18 12.38 4.95
C ILE A 103 -9.66 12.45 5.33
N GLN A 104 -10.55 11.91 4.49
CA GLN A 104 -11.99 11.85 4.76
C GLN A 104 -12.36 10.87 5.88
N ASN A 105 -11.43 10.03 6.33
CA ASN A 105 -11.67 9.11 7.42
C ASN A 105 -11.37 9.75 8.78
N ASP A 106 -12.40 10.12 9.54
CA ASP A 106 -12.25 10.75 10.86
C ASP A 106 -11.66 9.83 11.95
N ASN A 107 -11.41 8.55 11.67
CA ASN A 107 -10.92 7.55 12.63
C ASN A 107 -9.39 7.58 12.83
N PHE A 108 -8.79 8.76 12.90
CA PHE A 108 -7.36 8.92 13.20
C PHE A 108 -7.10 8.72 14.70
N GLN A 109 -6.06 7.96 15.04
CA GLN A 109 -5.48 7.92 16.38
C GLN A 109 -4.43 9.02 16.58
N MET A 110 -3.98 9.67 15.50
CA MET A 110 -3.08 10.82 15.52
C MET A 110 -3.83 12.16 15.45
N GLY A 111 -3.21 13.23 15.98
CA GLY A 111 -3.80 14.57 15.92
C GLY A 111 -3.79 15.17 14.52
N GLU A 112 -4.80 15.97 14.19
CA GLU A 112 -4.99 16.62 12.87
C GLU A 112 -3.73 17.35 12.36
N VAL A 113 -2.98 17.99 13.24
CA VAL A 113 -1.72 18.67 12.86
C VAL A 113 -0.72 17.70 12.22
N HIS A 114 -0.63 16.45 12.72
CA HIS A 114 0.23 15.43 12.15
C HIS A 114 -0.32 14.91 10.82
N VAL A 115 -1.65 14.85 10.64
CA VAL A 115 -2.27 14.55 9.34
C VAL A 115 -1.81 15.58 8.31
N TRP A 116 -1.94 16.87 8.64
CA TRP A 116 -1.53 17.96 7.73
C TRP A 116 -0.03 17.95 7.42
N GLU A 117 0.83 17.61 8.39
CA GLU A 117 2.26 17.43 8.14
C GLU A 117 2.55 16.32 7.12
N HIS A 118 1.82 15.21 7.17
CA HIS A 118 1.95 14.16 6.15
C HIS A 118 1.45 14.62 4.79
N VAL A 119 0.31 15.32 4.73
CA VAL A 119 -0.22 15.87 3.47
C VAL A 119 0.78 16.82 2.81
N LEU A 120 1.43 17.69 3.58
CA LEU A 120 2.47 18.59 3.07
C LEU A 120 3.68 17.82 2.55
N LYS A 121 4.15 16.80 3.27
CA LYS A 121 5.25 15.92 2.82
C LYS A 121 4.89 15.20 1.52
N TRP A 122 3.67 14.70 1.40
CA TRP A 122 3.18 14.09 0.17
C TRP A 122 3.16 15.10 -0.98
N GLY A 123 2.58 16.29 -0.77
CA GLY A 123 2.50 17.33 -1.80
C GLY A 123 3.87 17.78 -2.30
N HIS A 124 4.86 17.88 -1.41
CA HIS A 124 6.25 18.15 -1.78
C HIS A 124 6.89 17.01 -2.57
N ALA A 125 6.63 15.75 -2.21
CA ALA A 125 7.15 14.59 -2.93
C ALA A 125 6.60 14.52 -4.37
N GLN A 126 5.36 14.96 -4.60
CA GLN A 126 4.77 15.07 -5.94
C GLN A 126 5.34 16.24 -6.76
N ASN A 127 5.93 17.24 -6.09
CA ASN A 127 6.42 18.48 -6.70
C ASN A 127 7.88 18.77 -6.30
N PRO A 128 8.86 17.97 -6.79
CA PRO A 128 10.26 18.08 -6.39
C PRO A 128 10.94 19.39 -6.82
N GLY A 129 10.28 20.19 -7.68
CA GLY A 129 10.75 21.52 -8.07
C GLY A 129 10.51 22.62 -7.01
N ILE A 130 9.68 22.35 -6.00
CA ILE A 130 9.39 23.31 -4.93
C ILE A 130 10.54 23.25 -3.90
N PRO A 131 11.09 24.39 -3.43
CA PRO A 131 12.07 24.40 -2.36
C PRO A 131 11.54 23.78 -1.07
N SER A 132 12.35 23.02 -0.33
CA SER A 132 11.93 22.45 0.97
C SER A 132 11.82 23.49 2.09
N ASP A 133 12.45 24.65 1.93
CA ASP A 133 12.36 25.78 2.87
C ASP A 133 11.23 26.74 2.43
N PRO A 134 10.16 26.90 3.23
CA PRO A 134 9.06 27.82 2.97
C PRO A 134 9.49 29.26 2.68
N THR A 135 10.64 29.70 3.20
CA THR A 135 11.15 31.06 3.00
C THR A 135 11.71 31.29 1.60
N ASN A 136 12.02 30.22 0.86
CA ASN A 136 12.49 30.28 -0.53
C ASN A 136 11.37 30.20 -1.56
N PHE A 137 10.10 30.17 -1.12
CA PHE A 137 8.97 30.09 -2.03
C PHE A 137 8.82 31.40 -2.80
N SER A 138 8.83 31.29 -4.12
CA SER A 138 8.39 32.35 -5.01
C SER A 138 6.86 32.43 -5.04
N LYS A 139 6.32 33.54 -5.55
CA LYS A 139 4.87 33.66 -5.77
C LYS A 139 4.34 32.64 -6.78
N ASP A 140 5.18 32.17 -7.69
CA ASP A 140 4.79 31.21 -8.72
C ASP A 140 4.72 29.79 -8.14
N ASP A 141 5.50 29.47 -7.09
CA ASP A 141 5.45 28.17 -6.41
C ASP A 141 4.12 27.91 -5.69
N PHE A 142 3.41 28.97 -5.27
CA PHE A 142 2.06 28.85 -4.70
C PHE A 142 0.99 28.46 -5.71
N ASN A 143 1.23 28.64 -7.01
CA ASN A 143 0.28 28.26 -8.05
C ASN A 143 0.47 26.80 -8.51
N ILE A 144 1.51 26.12 -8.02
CA ILE A 144 1.85 24.72 -8.33
C ILE A 144 1.30 23.75 -7.27
N LEU A 145 1.04 24.24 -6.06
CA LEU A 145 0.39 23.53 -4.95
C LEU A 145 -1.14 23.58 -5.05
#